data_AF-A0A015ZLU9-F1
#
_entry.id   AF-A0A015ZLU9-F1
#
_cell.length_a   1.000
_cell.length_b   1.000
_cell.length_c   1.000
_cell.angle_alpha   90.00
_cell.angle_beta   90.00
_cell.angle_gamma   90.00
#
_symmetry.space_group_name_H-M   'P 1'
#
loop_
_entity.id
_entity.type
_entity.pdbx_description
1 polymer ?
#
loop_
_entity_poly.entity_id
_entity_poly.type
_entity_poly.pdbx_seq_one_letter_code
_entity_poly.pdbx_strand_id
1 'polypeptide(L)'
;MLNVDNFIGDHITFRRSSMFAPDIAANSDRLRQEVEGKSLLVIGGAGSIGSSYIKAILPFKPSKLVVIDLNENGLAELTRDLRSTYGLYIPDEYRTYTLNFADPIFERMFRKEQGFDIVANFSAHKHVRSEKDEYSVQALIENNVIKAKKLLDLLSEFPPRHFFCVSTDKAANPVNIMGASKRIMEDMIMAYSSKFKVT
;
A
#
# COMPACT_ATOMS: atom_id res chain seq x y z
N MET A 1 26.42 -1.08 -23.41
CA MET A 1 25.88 -0.84 -22.05
C MET A 1 25.06 -2.07 -21.68
N LEU A 2 25.28 -2.67 -20.50
CA LEU A 2 24.52 -3.85 -20.08
C LEU A 2 23.05 -3.45 -19.93
N ASN A 3 22.14 -4.07 -20.68
CA ASN A 3 20.72 -3.93 -20.42
C ASN A 3 20.41 -4.77 -19.19
N VAL A 4 20.22 -4.10 -18.05
CA VAL A 4 20.03 -4.73 -16.74
C VAL A 4 18.80 -5.64 -16.73
N ASP A 5 17.71 -5.23 -17.39
CA ASP A 5 16.48 -6.03 -17.44
C ASP A 5 16.68 -7.33 -18.23
N ASN A 6 17.36 -7.26 -19.39
CA ASN A 6 17.68 -8.46 -20.16
C ASN A 6 18.65 -9.38 -19.40
N PHE A 7 19.64 -8.81 -18.72
CA PHE A 7 20.58 -9.60 -17.91
C PHE A 7 19.87 -10.32 -16.76
N ILE A 8 18.99 -9.63 -16.03
CA ILE A 8 18.19 -10.23 -14.97
C ILE A 8 17.28 -11.32 -15.55
N GLY A 9 16.60 -11.02 -16.65
CA GLY A 9 15.66 -11.95 -17.29
C GLY A 9 16.32 -13.23 -17.82
N ASP A 10 17.47 -13.10 -18.47
CA ASP A 10 18.14 -14.23 -19.13
C ASP A 10 19.09 -15.01 -18.19
N HIS A 11 19.62 -14.39 -17.13
CA HIS A 11 20.65 -15.00 -16.27
C HIS A 11 20.31 -15.12 -14.79
N ILE A 12 19.35 -14.37 -14.27
CA ILE A 12 19.01 -14.39 -12.83
C ILE A 12 17.66 -15.04 -12.59
N THR A 13 16.60 -14.48 -13.18
CA THR A 13 15.22 -14.95 -12.96
C THR A 13 14.82 -16.04 -13.96
N PHE A 14 15.54 -16.15 -15.09
CA PHE A 14 15.17 -16.98 -16.24
C PHE A 14 13.74 -16.70 -16.72
N ARG A 15 13.30 -15.44 -16.58
CA ARG A 15 11.95 -14.96 -16.91
C ARG A 15 12.03 -13.59 -17.56
N ARG A 16 11.53 -13.51 -18.79
CA ARG A 16 11.46 -12.25 -19.56
C ARG A 16 10.25 -11.38 -19.22
N SER A 17 9.26 -11.94 -18.54
CA SER A 17 8.02 -11.25 -18.20
C SER A 17 7.52 -11.63 -16.81
N SER A 18 6.68 -10.76 -16.24
CA SER A 18 5.97 -11.05 -15.00
C SER A 18 5.08 -12.30 -15.15
N MET A 19 5.03 -13.14 -14.11
CA MET A 19 4.11 -14.27 -14.04
C MET A 19 2.64 -13.83 -14.03
N PHE A 20 2.37 -12.60 -13.59
CA PHE A 20 1.02 -12.03 -13.52
C PHE A 20 0.63 -11.26 -14.79
N ALA A 21 1.52 -11.15 -15.78
CA ALA A 21 1.20 -10.44 -17.02
C ALA A 21 -0.04 -11.00 -17.73
N PRO A 22 -0.24 -12.34 -17.84
CA PRO A 22 -1.45 -12.91 -18.42
C PRO A 22 -2.70 -12.54 -17.63
N ASP A 23 -2.66 -12.61 -16.30
CA ASP A 23 -3.81 -12.30 -15.44
C ASP A 23 -4.19 -10.82 -15.52
N ILE A 24 -3.20 -9.92 -15.51
CA ILE A 24 -3.43 -8.48 -15.64
C ILE A 24 -4.05 -8.16 -17.01
N ALA A 25 -3.54 -8.78 -18.09
CA ALA A 25 -4.09 -8.61 -19.43
C ALA A 25 -5.53 -9.13 -19.53
N ALA A 26 -5.81 -10.31 -18.97
CA ALA A 26 -7.16 -10.89 -18.96
C ALA A 26 -8.18 -10.06 -18.15
N ASN A 27 -7.71 -9.25 -17.20
CA ASN A 27 -8.55 -8.43 -16.34
C ASN A 27 -8.43 -6.92 -16.62
N SER A 28 -7.79 -6.51 -17.72
CA SER A 28 -7.42 -5.12 -17.98
C SER A 28 -8.62 -4.17 -18.00
N ASP A 29 -9.72 -4.60 -18.61
CA ASP A 29 -10.93 -3.78 -18.76
C ASP A 29 -11.62 -3.57 -17.42
N ARG A 30 -11.67 -4.62 -16.59
CA ARG A 30 -12.19 -4.54 -15.22
C ARG A 30 -11.31 -3.63 -14.37
N LEU A 31 -9.99 -3.80 -14.41
CA LEU A 31 -9.05 -2.95 -13.68
C LEU A 31 -9.17 -1.48 -14.11
N ARG A 32 -9.30 -1.22 -15.41
CA ARG A 32 -9.55 0.12 -15.94
C ARG A 32 -10.85 0.70 -15.40
N GLN A 33 -11.95 -0.05 -15.45
CA GLN A 33 -13.25 0.39 -14.93
C GLN A 33 -13.21 0.72 -13.43
N GLU A 34 -12.46 -0.03 -12.63
CA GLU A 34 -12.37 0.15 -11.19
C GLU A 34 -11.41 1.29 -10.78
N VAL A 35 -10.46 1.70 -11.64
CA VAL A 35 -9.38 2.65 -11.30
C VAL A 35 -9.46 3.96 -12.08
N GLU A 36 -9.94 3.96 -13.32
CA GLU A 36 -9.90 5.14 -14.18
C GLU A 36 -10.73 6.29 -13.58
N GLY A 37 -10.11 7.46 -13.47
CA GLY A 37 -10.72 8.64 -12.87
C GLY A 37 -10.91 8.56 -11.34
N LYS A 38 -10.43 7.51 -10.66
CA LYS A 38 -10.55 7.33 -9.21
C LYS A 38 -9.42 7.97 -8.42
N SER A 39 -9.73 8.41 -7.21
CA SER A 39 -8.77 8.95 -6.26
C SER A 39 -8.06 7.82 -5.50
N LEU A 40 -6.73 7.85 -5.49
CA LEU A 40 -5.89 6.81 -4.92
C LEU A 40 -5.04 7.33 -3.75
N LEU A 41 -5.15 6.69 -2.60
CA LEU A 41 -4.29 6.89 -1.43
C LEU A 41 -3.44 5.63 -1.20
N VAL A 42 -2.11 5.81 -1.15
CA VAL A 42 -1.17 4.72 -0.85
C VAL A 42 -0.38 5.06 0.42
N ILE A 43 -0.58 4.26 1.47
CA ILE A 43 0.13 4.37 2.75
C ILE A 43 1.27 3.34 2.77
N GLY A 44 2.48 3.73 3.17
CA GLY A 44 3.68 2.91 3.03
C GLY A 44 4.16 2.81 1.58
N GLY A 45 3.86 3.83 0.76
CA GLY A 45 4.10 3.81 -0.68
C GLY A 45 5.57 3.93 -1.09
N ALA A 46 6.45 4.41 -0.21
CA ALA A 46 7.89 4.44 -0.47
C ALA A 46 8.57 3.09 -0.20
N GLY A 47 7.85 2.12 0.39
CA GLY A 47 8.34 0.76 0.53
C GLY A 47 8.40 0.00 -0.80
N SER A 48 9.15 -1.11 -0.84
CA SER A 48 9.36 -1.89 -2.06
C SER A 48 8.05 -2.42 -2.70
N ILE A 49 7.09 -2.83 -1.86
CA ILE A 49 5.80 -3.33 -2.34
C ILE A 49 4.88 -2.16 -2.75
N GLY A 50 4.84 -1.11 -1.93
CA GLY A 50 4.01 0.08 -2.20
C GLY A 50 4.39 0.78 -3.50
N SER A 51 5.69 0.97 -3.74
CA SER A 51 6.20 1.55 -4.99
C SER A 51 5.89 0.68 -6.22
N SER A 52 6.03 -0.64 -6.09
CA SER A 52 5.66 -1.59 -7.15
C SER A 52 4.16 -1.56 -7.45
N TYR A 53 3.32 -1.47 -6.42
CA TYR A 53 1.87 -1.32 -6.56
C TYR A 53 1.51 -0.02 -7.28
N ILE A 54 2.12 1.12 -6.90
CA ILE A 54 1.90 2.41 -7.55
C ILE A 54 2.23 2.32 -9.05
N LYS A 55 3.38 1.75 -9.41
CA LYS A 55 3.75 1.58 -10.83
C LYS A 55 2.78 0.68 -11.60
N ALA A 56 2.24 -0.35 -10.95
CA ALA A 56 1.29 -1.28 -11.58
C ALA A 56 -0.11 -0.68 -11.77
N ILE A 57 -0.55 0.20 -10.88
CA ILE A 57 -1.91 0.78 -10.91
C ILE A 57 -2.00 2.05 -11.77
N LEU A 58 -0.93 2.83 -11.88
CA LEU A 58 -0.88 4.07 -12.65
C LEU A 58 -1.30 3.93 -14.13
N PRO A 59 -0.96 2.85 -14.88
CA PRO A 59 -1.43 2.65 -16.26
C PRO A 59 -2.96 2.62 -16.43
N PHE A 60 -3.71 2.39 -15.36
CA PHE A 60 -5.18 2.42 -15.35
C PHE A 60 -5.76 3.83 -15.11
N LYS A 61 -4.91 4.86 -15.09
CA LYS A 61 -5.27 6.28 -15.12
C LYS A 61 -6.16 6.76 -13.95
N PRO A 62 -5.73 6.60 -12.68
CA PRO A 62 -6.41 7.27 -11.57
C PRO A 62 -6.41 8.80 -11.78
N SER A 63 -7.39 9.50 -11.22
CA SER A 63 -7.47 10.97 -11.30
C SER A 63 -6.49 11.68 -10.35
N LYS A 64 -6.15 11.00 -9.24
CA LYS A 64 -5.34 11.56 -8.15
C LYS A 64 -4.51 10.46 -7.51
N LEU A 65 -3.27 10.78 -7.11
CA LEU A 65 -2.42 9.92 -6.31
C LEU A 65 -1.86 10.69 -5.11
N VAL A 66 -2.19 10.24 -3.90
CA VAL A 66 -1.59 10.71 -2.65
C VAL A 66 -0.79 9.57 -2.02
N VAL A 67 0.48 9.81 -1.71
CA VAL A 67 1.38 8.83 -1.09
C VAL A 67 1.81 9.29 0.29
N ILE A 68 1.64 8.42 1.28
CA ILE A 68 2.01 8.65 2.68
C ILE A 68 3.11 7.65 3.07
N ASP A 69 4.22 8.14 3.60
CA ASP A 69 5.27 7.30 4.17
C ASP A 69 6.05 8.07 5.24
N LEU A 70 6.79 7.38 6.10
CA LEU A 70 7.72 8.01 7.06
C LEU A 70 9.10 8.26 6.42
N ASN A 71 9.43 7.53 5.37
CA ASN A 71 10.71 7.63 4.68
C ASN A 71 10.71 8.76 3.64
N GLU A 72 11.12 9.96 4.05
CA GLU A 72 11.22 11.14 3.17
C GLU A 72 12.13 10.89 1.96
N ASN A 73 13.32 10.32 2.18
CA ASN A 73 14.22 9.94 1.10
C ASN A 73 13.55 8.95 0.13
N GLY A 74 12.82 7.97 0.67
CA GLY A 74 12.08 7.00 -0.14
C GLY A 74 10.97 7.65 -0.98
N LEU A 75 10.27 8.66 -0.46
CA LEU A 75 9.28 9.42 -1.23
C LEU A 75 9.93 10.25 -2.34
N ALA A 76 11.11 10.82 -2.08
CA ALA A 76 11.88 11.54 -3.08
C ALA A 76 12.36 10.60 -4.20
N GLU A 77 12.89 9.43 -3.86
CA GLU A 77 13.29 8.40 -4.81
C GLU A 77 12.11 7.88 -5.62
N LEU A 78 10.98 7.57 -4.97
CA LEU A 78 9.74 7.19 -5.65
C LEU A 78 9.34 8.25 -6.68
N THR A 79 9.37 9.53 -6.30
CA THR A 79 8.98 10.62 -7.20
C THR A 79 9.93 10.73 -8.41
N ARG A 80 11.24 10.57 -8.20
CA ARG A 80 12.23 10.56 -9.29
C ARG A 80 12.00 9.38 -10.23
N ASP A 81 11.79 8.20 -9.67
CA ASP A 81 11.57 6.96 -10.39
C ASP A 81 10.29 7.01 -11.24
N LEU A 82 9.17 7.47 -10.67
CA LEU A 82 7.92 7.65 -11.41
C LEU A 82 8.09 8.64 -12.58
N ARG A 83 8.70 9.80 -12.33
CA ARG A 83 8.87 10.87 -13.35
C ARG A 83 9.90 10.53 -14.43
N SER A 84 10.86 9.66 -14.14
CA SER A 84 11.88 9.22 -15.11
C SER A 84 11.47 7.96 -15.89
N THR A 85 10.42 7.26 -15.45
CA THR A 85 9.89 6.10 -16.17
C THR A 85 9.15 6.56 -17.43
N TYR A 86 9.76 6.30 -18.59
CA TYR A 86 9.20 6.69 -19.89
C TYR A 86 7.82 6.08 -20.14
N GLY A 87 6.85 6.92 -20.52
CA GLY A 87 5.49 6.49 -20.86
C GLY A 87 4.61 6.09 -19.68
N LEU A 88 5.10 6.20 -18.43
CA LEU A 88 4.27 5.96 -17.25
C LEU A 88 3.28 7.13 -17.07
N TYR A 89 2.00 6.81 -16.92
CA TYR A 89 0.99 7.80 -16.57
C TYR A 89 1.20 8.29 -15.14
N ILE A 90 1.15 9.59 -14.92
CA ILE A 90 1.12 10.21 -13.59
C ILE A 90 -0.05 11.20 -13.60
N PRO A 91 -0.98 11.12 -12.63
CA PRO A 91 -2.06 12.10 -12.54
C PRO A 91 -1.50 13.49 -12.25
N ASP A 92 -2.15 14.53 -12.77
CA ASP A 92 -1.78 15.93 -12.50
C ASP A 92 -1.80 16.21 -10.99
N GLU A 93 -2.74 15.61 -10.27
CA GLU A 93 -2.80 15.67 -8.82
C GLU A 93 -2.00 14.51 -8.19
N TYR A 94 -0.68 14.67 -8.16
CA TYR A 94 0.24 13.79 -7.46
C TYR A 94 0.88 14.49 -6.25
N ARG A 95 0.74 13.92 -5.05
CA ARG A 95 1.28 14.47 -3.80
C ARG A 95 1.92 13.38 -2.94
N THR A 96 3.02 13.74 -2.29
CA THR A 96 3.70 12.87 -1.30
C THR A 96 3.77 13.60 0.04
N TYR A 97 3.50 12.89 1.13
CA TYR A 97 3.63 13.44 2.47
C TYR A 97 4.44 12.52 3.37
N THR A 98 5.45 13.11 4.02
CA THR A 98 6.21 12.46 5.10
C THR A 98 5.40 12.50 6.39
N LEU A 99 4.44 11.59 6.54
CA LEU A 99 3.47 11.56 7.64
C LEU A 99 3.23 10.13 8.14
N ASN A 100 2.90 9.98 9.43
CA ASN A 100 2.26 8.75 9.90
C ASN A 100 0.77 8.79 9.57
N PHE A 101 0.21 7.67 9.13
CA PHE A 101 -1.23 7.54 8.83
C PHE A 101 -2.12 7.61 10.08
N ALA A 102 -1.55 7.64 11.29
CA ALA A 102 -2.28 7.85 12.53
C ALA A 102 -2.02 9.23 13.16
N ASP A 103 -1.29 10.13 12.49
CA ASP A 103 -1.05 11.48 12.99
C ASP A 103 -2.28 12.37 12.76
N PRO A 104 -2.57 13.34 13.65
CA PRO A 104 -3.67 14.29 13.48
C PRO A 104 -3.62 15.10 12.16
N ILE A 105 -2.43 15.31 11.60
CA ILE A 105 -2.25 15.98 10.31
C ILE A 105 -2.82 15.11 9.18
N PHE A 106 -2.57 13.80 9.20
CA PHE A 106 -3.12 12.88 8.22
C PHE A 106 -4.65 12.85 8.29
N GLU A 107 -5.23 12.80 9.49
CA GLU A 107 -6.68 12.82 9.64
C GLU A 107 -7.31 14.09 9.06
N ARG A 108 -6.71 15.27 9.32
CA ARG A 108 -7.20 16.54 8.76
C ARG A 108 -7.10 16.56 7.24
N MET A 109 -6.01 16.03 6.68
CA MET A 109 -5.84 15.91 5.22
C MET A 109 -6.91 14.98 4.64
N PHE A 110 -7.09 13.80 5.21
CA PHE A 110 -8.07 12.82 4.74
C PHE A 110 -9.50 13.37 4.77
N ARG A 111 -9.90 14.03 5.87
CA ARG A 111 -11.23 14.67 5.97
C ARG A 111 -11.40 15.83 4.99
N LYS A 112 -10.34 16.61 4.75
CA LYS A 112 -10.36 17.69 3.75
C LYS A 112 -10.53 17.16 2.32
N GLU A 113 -9.93 16.01 2.01
CA GLU A 113 -10.08 15.33 0.72
C GLU A 113 -11.44 14.61 0.59
N GLN A 114 -12.23 14.53 1.67
CA GLN A 114 -13.48 13.75 1.73
C GLN A 114 -13.28 12.25 1.45
N GLY A 115 -12.14 11.72 1.87
CA GLY A 115 -11.74 10.34 1.64
C GLY A 115 -11.14 10.08 0.25
N PHE A 116 -11.05 8.80 -0.11
CA PHE A 116 -10.47 8.34 -1.37
C PHE A 116 -11.26 7.12 -1.86
N ASP A 117 -11.37 6.96 -3.19
CA ASP A 117 -12.03 5.79 -3.79
C ASP A 117 -11.25 4.51 -3.53
N ILE A 118 -9.92 4.58 -3.60
CA ILE A 118 -9.02 3.45 -3.42
C ILE A 118 -8.00 3.81 -2.33
N VAL A 119 -7.93 2.97 -1.29
CA VAL A 119 -6.97 3.11 -0.20
C VAL A 119 -6.17 1.82 -0.08
N ALA A 120 -4.86 1.90 -0.27
CA ALA A 120 -3.95 0.76 -0.16
C ALA A 120 -2.93 1.00 0.96
N ASN A 121 -2.96 0.16 2.00
CA ASN A 121 -2.08 0.26 3.16
C ASN A 121 -1.00 -0.84 3.17
N PHE A 122 0.22 -0.43 2.85
CA PHE A 122 1.44 -1.25 2.88
C PHE A 122 2.28 -1.02 4.14
N SER A 123 1.85 -0.14 5.04
CA SER A 123 2.59 0.16 6.28
C SER A 123 2.34 -0.93 7.34
N ALA A 124 3.35 -1.73 7.60
CA ALA A 124 3.30 -2.77 8.64
C ALA A 124 4.68 -3.08 9.21
N HIS A 125 4.74 -3.30 10.52
CA HIS A 125 5.89 -3.97 11.12
C HIS A 125 5.80 -5.47 10.80
N LYS A 126 6.77 -5.94 9.99
CA LYS A 126 6.73 -7.26 9.33
C LYS A 126 7.86 -8.21 9.76
N HIS A 127 8.85 -7.73 10.52
CA HIS A 127 10.01 -8.53 10.88
C HIS A 127 9.84 -9.12 12.28
N VAL A 128 9.85 -10.45 12.40
CA VAL A 128 9.84 -11.16 13.70
C VAL A 128 11.01 -10.72 14.58
N ARG A 129 12.15 -10.36 13.96
CA ARG A 129 13.32 -9.80 14.66
C ARG A 129 13.06 -8.44 15.33
N SER A 130 11.88 -7.84 15.15
CA SER A 130 11.43 -6.65 15.85
C SER A 130 10.77 -6.97 17.20
N GLU A 131 10.74 -8.23 17.65
CA GLU A 131 10.26 -8.64 18.97
C GLU A 131 11.44 -8.82 19.96
N LYS A 132 12.28 -7.79 20.12
CA LYS A 132 13.52 -7.92 20.93
C LYS A 132 13.32 -7.62 22.40
N ASP A 133 12.43 -6.69 22.69
CA ASP A 133 12.13 -6.15 24.02
C ASP A 133 10.69 -5.63 24.08
N GLU A 134 10.23 -5.28 25.27
CA GLU A 134 8.88 -4.76 25.54
C GLU A 134 8.50 -3.55 24.68
N TYR A 135 9.44 -2.63 24.42
CA TYR A 135 9.18 -1.43 23.62
C TYR A 135 8.98 -1.76 22.14
N SER A 136 9.79 -2.68 21.62
CA SER A 136 9.70 -3.14 20.23
C SER A 136 8.42 -3.92 19.97
N VAL A 137 7.97 -4.72 20.95
CA VAL A 137 6.66 -5.38 20.94
C VAL A 137 5.52 -4.37 21.03
N GLN A 138 5.63 -3.38 21.92
CA GLN A 138 4.62 -2.32 22.05
C GLN A 138 4.51 -1.51 20.76
N ALA A 139 5.62 -1.12 20.14
CA ALA A 139 5.63 -0.40 18.86
C ALA A 139 4.98 -1.23 17.74
N LEU A 140 5.21 -2.54 17.73
CA LEU A 140 4.59 -3.49 16.82
C LEU A 140 3.06 -3.52 16.99
N ILE A 141 2.57 -3.67 18.23
CA ILE A 141 1.13 -3.67 18.53
C ILE A 141 0.50 -2.31 18.22
N GLU A 142 1.18 -1.22 18.59
CA GLU A 142 0.74 0.14 18.33
C GLU A 142 0.53 0.37 16.83
N ASN A 143 1.50 -0.02 16.00
CA ASN A 143 1.39 0.16 14.55
C ASN A 143 0.37 -0.77 13.91
N ASN A 144 0.42 -2.07 14.24
CA ASN A 144 -0.35 -3.09 13.55
C ASN A 144 -1.81 -3.17 14.03
N VAL A 145 -2.11 -2.77 15.27
CA VAL A 145 -3.45 -2.89 15.85
C VAL A 145 -4.03 -1.51 16.12
N ILE A 146 -3.38 -0.71 16.97
CA ILE A 146 -3.98 0.54 17.48
C ILE A 146 -4.11 1.60 16.38
N LYS A 147 -3.02 1.87 15.66
CA LYS A 147 -3.02 2.81 14.52
C LYS A 147 -3.88 2.31 13.37
N ALA A 148 -3.84 1.01 13.08
CA ALA A 148 -4.69 0.40 12.07
C ALA A 148 -6.18 0.59 12.40
N LYS A 149 -6.59 0.42 13.66
CA LYS A 149 -7.98 0.72 14.09
C LYS A 149 -8.36 2.17 13.80
N LYS A 150 -7.50 3.13 14.15
CA LYS A 150 -7.75 4.57 13.89
C LYS A 150 -7.96 4.83 12.40
N LEU A 151 -7.16 4.20 11.54
CA LEU A 151 -7.35 4.28 10.10
C LEU A 151 -8.71 3.70 9.69
N LEU A 152 -9.09 2.51 10.16
CA LEU A 152 -10.38 1.89 9.83
C LEU A 152 -11.58 2.72 10.32
N ASP A 153 -11.46 3.36 11.49
CA ASP A 153 -12.46 4.30 11.99
C ASP A 153 -12.61 5.50 11.06
N LEU A 154 -11.49 6.09 10.64
CA LEU A 154 -11.49 7.21 9.70
C LEU A 154 -12.03 6.83 8.32
N LEU A 155 -11.69 5.64 7.81
CA LEU A 155 -12.25 5.09 6.56
C LEU A 155 -13.76 4.84 6.68
N SER A 156 -14.28 4.61 7.88
CA SER A 156 -15.72 4.46 8.07
C SER A 156 -16.48 5.78 7.94
N GLU A 157 -15.82 6.94 8.13
CA GLU A 157 -16.42 8.26 7.88
C GLU A 157 -16.61 8.51 6.38
N PHE A 158 -15.67 8.06 5.55
CA PHE A 158 -15.69 8.16 4.09
C PHE A 158 -15.32 6.80 3.46
N PRO A 159 -16.29 5.87 3.37
CA PRO A 159 -16.06 4.50 2.90
C PRO A 159 -15.39 4.43 1.52
N PRO A 160 -14.18 3.84 1.40
CA PRO A 160 -13.57 3.64 0.09
C PRO A 160 -14.30 2.55 -0.69
N ARG A 161 -14.24 2.64 -2.03
CA ARG A 161 -14.71 1.57 -2.92
C ARG A 161 -13.82 0.32 -2.79
N HIS A 162 -12.52 0.54 -2.63
CA HIS A 162 -11.54 -0.51 -2.41
C HIS A 162 -10.61 -0.15 -1.25
N PHE A 163 -10.61 -0.98 -0.22
CA PHE A 163 -9.57 -0.98 0.79
C PHE A 163 -8.72 -2.24 0.67
N PHE A 164 -7.41 -2.04 0.47
CA PHE A 164 -6.42 -3.10 0.48
C PHE A 164 -5.44 -2.89 1.64
N CYS A 165 -5.02 -3.97 2.28
CA CYS A 165 -3.88 -3.93 3.19
C CYS A 165 -3.07 -5.23 3.14
N VAL A 166 -1.81 -5.14 3.54
CA VAL A 166 -0.90 -6.31 3.50
C VAL A 166 -1.11 -7.21 4.72
N SER A 167 -1.57 -8.43 4.48
CA SER A 167 -1.49 -9.55 5.44
C SER A 167 -0.23 -10.41 5.24
N THR A 168 -0.05 -11.45 6.05
CA THR A 168 1.10 -12.36 6.03
C THR A 168 0.66 -13.80 6.29
N ASP A 169 1.32 -14.74 5.61
CA ASP A 169 1.33 -16.18 5.91
C ASP A 169 1.46 -16.53 7.41
N LYS A 170 2.18 -15.69 8.18
CA LYS A 170 2.39 -15.87 9.64
C LYS A 170 1.15 -15.63 10.49
N ALA A 171 0.07 -15.08 9.92
CA ALA A 171 -1.20 -14.91 10.61
C ALA A 171 -2.04 -16.21 10.64
N ALA A 172 -1.76 -17.17 9.75
CA ALA A 172 -2.57 -18.39 9.63
C ALA A 172 -2.40 -19.36 10.82
N ASN A 173 -1.20 -19.44 11.41
CA ASN A 173 -0.94 -20.20 12.63
C ASN A 173 0.20 -19.53 13.42
N PRO A 174 -0.09 -18.46 14.19
CA PRO A 174 0.94 -17.60 14.74
C PRO A 174 1.73 -18.29 15.85
N VAL A 175 3.05 -18.37 15.68
CA VAL A 175 4.00 -18.90 16.69
C VAL A 175 4.85 -17.80 17.36
N ASN A 176 4.59 -16.54 17.03
CA ASN A 176 5.27 -15.34 17.56
C ASN A 176 4.31 -14.14 17.66
N ILE A 177 4.74 -13.08 18.35
CA ILE A 177 3.88 -11.92 18.65
C ILE A 177 3.56 -11.15 17.37
N MET A 178 4.47 -11.07 16.40
CA MET A 178 4.21 -10.43 15.11
C MET A 178 3.08 -11.13 14.36
N GLY A 179 3.12 -12.46 14.28
CA GLY A 179 2.05 -13.27 13.68
C GLY A 179 0.72 -13.07 14.40
N ALA A 180 0.71 -13.08 15.73
CA ALA A 180 -0.50 -12.86 16.52
C ALA A 180 -1.07 -11.45 16.31
N SER A 181 -0.23 -10.41 16.29
CA SER A 181 -0.65 -9.03 15.99
C SER A 181 -1.29 -8.90 14.62
N LYS A 182 -0.78 -9.65 13.64
CA LYS A 182 -1.29 -9.67 12.28
C LYS A 182 -2.62 -10.42 12.19
N ARG A 183 -2.78 -11.50 12.96
CA ARG A 183 -4.07 -12.16 13.08
C ARG A 183 -5.13 -11.25 13.68
N ILE A 184 -4.80 -10.53 14.76
CA ILE A 184 -5.68 -9.53 15.36
C ILE A 184 -6.02 -8.42 14.35
N MET A 185 -5.04 -7.95 13.56
CA MET A 185 -5.27 -7.00 12.49
C MET A 185 -6.27 -7.55 11.46
N GLU A 186 -6.14 -8.80 11.01
CA GLU A 186 -7.08 -9.45 10.08
C GLU A 186 -8.50 -9.49 10.66
N ASP A 187 -8.65 -10.01 11.89
CA ASP A 187 -9.95 -10.13 12.54
C ASP A 187 -10.62 -8.75 12.72
N MET A 188 -9.81 -7.74 13.08
CA MET A 188 -10.26 -6.35 13.17
C MET A 188 -10.72 -5.81 11.81
N ILE A 189 -9.97 -6.03 10.74
CA ILE A 189 -10.37 -5.58 9.40
C ILE A 189 -11.67 -6.26 8.96
N MET A 190 -11.80 -7.57 9.23
CA MET A 190 -13.00 -8.33 8.92
C MET A 190 -14.22 -7.82 9.69
N ALA A 191 -14.05 -7.34 10.93
CA ALA A 191 -15.13 -6.69 11.68
C ALA A 191 -15.64 -5.39 11.02
N TYR A 192 -14.82 -4.73 10.19
CA TYR A 192 -15.19 -3.53 9.43
C TYR A 192 -15.72 -3.83 8.03
N SER A 193 -15.70 -5.10 7.59
CA SER A 193 -16.22 -5.50 6.27
C SER A 193 -17.71 -5.19 6.07
N SER A 194 -18.47 -5.03 7.17
CA SER A 194 -19.87 -4.58 7.14
C SER A 194 -20.02 -3.07 6.86
N LYS A 195 -18.95 -2.29 7.03
CA LYS A 195 -18.96 -0.83 6.82
C LYS A 195 -18.42 -0.43 5.44
N PHE A 196 -17.42 -1.15 4.93
CA PHE A 196 -16.85 -0.92 3.60
C PHE A 196 -16.22 -2.18 3.04
N LYS A 197 -16.06 -2.20 1.71
CA LYS A 197 -15.52 -3.35 0.99
C LYS A 197 -14.02 -3.50 1.23
N VAL A 198 -13.63 -4.56 1.93
CA VAL A 198 -12.25 -5.04 2.02
C VAL A 198 -11.99 -5.91 0.78
N THR A 199 -11.00 -5.54 -0.05
CA THR A 199 -10.67 -6.21 -1.32
C THR A 199 -9.31 -6.90 -1.25
#